data_AF-A0A4Q5QC60-F1
#
_entry.id   AF-A0A4Q5QC60-F1
#
_cell.length_a   1.000
_cell.length_b   1.000
_cell.length_c   1.000
_cell.angle_alpha   90.00
_cell.angle_beta   90.00
_cell.angle_gamma   90.00
#
_symmetry.space_group_name_H-M   'P 1'
#
loop_
_entity.id
_entity.type
_entity.pdbx_description
1 polymer ?
#
loop_
_entity_poly.entity_id
_entity_poly.type
_entity_poly.pdbx_seq_one_letter_code
_entity_poly.pdbx_strand_id
1 'polypeptide(L)'
;MTYAKDLRRYLDMQRETILDLAGRFNLDILAQGEVEEKAVLWGDPAQKAAAIQQLRDHDWLRGVDDPLEALYSTNLFYSDSVAEFERKLRQKQLVLGYRLHGNLLGLANRVPSVYFTYDSRTAEFAETLQIPSFDVFSGRTFRLEDYWDQALFERFNRAYYQTYRAMRLFLDENGVPHKMQDETVATRPAASVAA
;
A
#
# COMPACT_ATOMS: atom_id res chain seq x y z
N MET A 1 -2.70 -17.52 -16.74
CA MET A 1 -3.04 -17.82 -15.34
C MET A 1 -3.41 -16.50 -14.67
N THR A 2 -4.69 -16.27 -14.43
CA THR A 2 -5.15 -15.03 -13.80
C THR A 2 -4.90 -15.15 -12.29
N TYR A 3 -4.02 -14.31 -11.75
CA TYR A 3 -3.65 -14.31 -10.33
C TYR A 3 -4.83 -13.94 -9.40
N ALA A 4 -5.77 -13.14 -9.90
CA ALA A 4 -6.99 -12.76 -9.20
C ALA A 4 -8.13 -13.72 -9.50
N LYS A 5 -8.87 -14.16 -8.46
CA LYS A 5 -10.02 -15.08 -8.60
C LYS A 5 -11.14 -14.48 -9.45
N ASP A 6 -11.38 -13.19 -9.33
CA ASP A 6 -12.35 -12.42 -10.10
C ASP A 6 -11.85 -10.97 -10.20
N LEU A 7 -11.41 -10.59 -11.41
CA LEU A 7 -10.84 -9.28 -11.70
C LEU A 7 -11.87 -8.17 -11.56
N ARG A 8 -13.11 -8.40 -12.02
CA ARG A 8 -14.16 -7.38 -12.04
C ARG A 8 -14.57 -7.02 -10.63
N ARG A 9 -14.82 -8.04 -9.79
CA ARG A 9 -15.15 -7.83 -8.38
C ARG A 9 -14.08 -7.04 -7.63
N TYR A 10 -12.81 -7.34 -7.87
CA TYR A 10 -11.71 -6.61 -7.25
C TYR A 10 -11.71 -5.13 -7.67
N LEU A 11 -11.78 -4.85 -8.97
CA LEU A 11 -11.77 -3.49 -9.50
C LEU A 11 -12.99 -2.68 -9.04
N ASP A 12 -14.18 -3.30 -9.07
CA ASP A 12 -15.41 -2.68 -8.57
C ASP A 12 -15.27 -2.29 -7.09
N MET A 13 -14.78 -3.21 -6.25
CA MET A 13 -14.57 -2.92 -4.82
C MET A 13 -13.50 -1.85 -4.59
N GLN A 14 -12.42 -1.85 -5.38
CA GLN A 14 -11.40 -0.81 -5.29
C GLN A 14 -11.99 0.56 -5.60
N ARG A 15 -12.75 0.65 -6.70
CA ARG A 15 -13.43 1.87 -7.10
C ARG A 15 -14.42 2.35 -6.04
N GLU A 16 -15.29 1.47 -5.55
CA GLU A 16 -16.27 1.80 -4.51
C GLU A 16 -15.59 2.29 -3.22
N THR A 17 -14.49 1.64 -2.82
CA THR A 17 -13.72 2.04 -1.64
C THR A 17 -13.10 3.43 -1.81
N ILE A 18 -12.54 3.75 -2.98
CA ILE A 18 -11.99 5.08 -3.26
C ILE A 18 -13.09 6.15 -3.14
N LEU A 19 -14.26 5.88 -3.73
CA LEU A 19 -15.38 6.82 -3.73
C LEU A 19 -15.97 7.04 -2.33
N ASP A 20 -16.17 5.97 -1.55
CA ASP A 20 -16.62 6.09 -0.15
C ASP A 20 -15.66 6.96 0.66
N LEU A 21 -14.35 6.66 0.58
CA LEU A 21 -13.34 7.37 1.36
C LEU A 21 -13.16 8.81 0.90
N ALA A 22 -13.29 9.11 -0.39
CA ALA A 22 -13.22 10.47 -0.91
C ALA A 22 -14.38 11.34 -0.41
N GLY A 23 -15.55 10.73 -0.15
CA GLY A 23 -16.68 11.42 0.48
C GLY A 23 -16.48 11.75 1.96
N ARG A 24 -15.47 11.16 2.60
CA ARG A 24 -15.26 11.20 4.06
C ARG A 24 -13.94 11.85 4.46
N PHE A 25 -12.93 11.78 3.59
CA PHE A 25 -11.56 12.18 3.89
C PHE A 25 -10.91 12.90 2.69
N ASN A 26 -9.94 13.76 2.99
CA ASN A 26 -9.01 14.24 1.98
C ASN A 26 -7.95 13.17 1.71
N LEU A 27 -8.06 12.49 0.58
CA LEU A 27 -7.16 11.39 0.18
C LEU A 27 -6.31 11.75 -1.03
N ASP A 28 -5.21 11.03 -1.21
CA ASP A 28 -4.49 10.99 -2.49
C ASP A 28 -4.67 9.59 -3.08
N ILE A 29 -4.80 9.50 -4.39
CA ILE A 29 -4.81 8.24 -5.13
C ILE A 29 -3.39 8.00 -5.61
N LEU A 30 -2.73 6.97 -5.09
CA LEU A 30 -1.44 6.54 -5.61
C LEU A 30 -1.67 5.77 -6.91
N ALA A 31 -1.03 6.19 -8.00
CA ALA A 31 -1.12 5.49 -9.27
C ALA A 31 -0.73 4.01 -9.09
N GLN A 32 -1.55 3.13 -9.64
CA GLN A 32 -1.38 1.69 -9.60
C GLN A 32 -0.29 1.21 -10.58
N GLY A 33 0.15 2.07 -11.49
CA GLY A 33 1.26 1.80 -12.40
C GLY A 33 0.83 1.58 -13.85
N GLU A 34 -0.44 1.84 -14.15
CA GLU A 34 -0.97 1.82 -15.50
C GLU A 34 -0.39 2.99 -16.31
N VAL A 35 -0.23 2.79 -17.62
CA VAL A 35 0.42 3.79 -18.50
C VAL A 35 -0.47 5.03 -18.61
N GLU A 36 -1.78 4.81 -18.61
CA GLU A 36 -2.83 5.81 -18.67
C GLU A 36 -2.76 6.75 -17.47
N GLU A 37 -2.55 6.24 -16.25
CA GLU A 37 -2.40 7.06 -15.04
C GLU A 37 -1.19 8.00 -15.12
N LYS A 38 -0.07 7.52 -15.69
CA LYS A 38 1.12 8.34 -15.90
C LYS A 38 0.87 9.42 -16.95
N ALA A 39 0.16 9.07 -18.03
CA ALA A 39 -0.21 10.02 -19.06
C ALA A 39 -1.17 11.11 -18.52
N VAL A 40 -2.11 10.76 -17.64
CA VAL A 40 -2.97 11.74 -16.94
C VAL A 40 -2.14 12.76 -16.15
N LEU A 41 -1.08 12.31 -15.48
CA LEU A 41 -0.23 13.21 -14.67
C LEU A 41 0.71 14.06 -15.52
N TRP A 42 1.47 13.45 -16.43
CA TRP A 42 2.62 14.07 -17.08
C TRP A 42 2.49 14.29 -18.59
N GLY A 43 1.42 13.78 -19.22
CA GLY A 43 1.20 13.95 -20.64
C GLY A 43 0.86 15.38 -21.04
N ASP A 44 1.01 15.69 -22.32
CA ASP A 44 0.42 16.88 -22.93
C ASP A 44 -1.13 16.78 -22.96
N PRO A 45 -1.86 17.87 -23.30
CA PRO A 45 -3.32 17.85 -23.31
C PRO A 45 -3.95 16.75 -24.17
N ALA A 46 -3.35 16.38 -25.31
CA ALA A 46 -3.86 15.33 -26.18
C ALA A 46 -3.61 13.94 -25.58
N GLN A 47 -2.44 13.73 -24.99
CA GLN A 47 -2.10 12.49 -24.28
C GLN A 47 -3.00 12.27 -23.06
N LYS A 48 -3.27 13.33 -22.28
CA LYS A 48 -4.20 13.26 -21.14
C LYS A 48 -5.62 12.87 -21.59
N ALA A 49 -6.14 13.52 -22.63
CA ALA A 49 -7.47 13.20 -23.16
C ALA A 49 -7.55 11.75 -23.67
N ALA A 50 -6.52 11.27 -24.37
CA ALA A 50 -6.45 9.88 -24.85
C ALA A 50 -6.39 8.88 -23.68
N ALA A 51 -5.63 9.18 -22.62
CA ALA A 51 -5.53 8.34 -21.44
C ALA A 51 -6.86 8.24 -20.67
N ILE A 52 -7.55 9.36 -20.48
CA ILE A 52 -8.90 9.36 -19.88
C ILE A 52 -9.87 8.54 -20.74
N GLN A 53 -9.80 8.67 -22.07
CA GLN A 53 -10.66 7.86 -22.95
C GLN A 53 -10.37 6.36 -22.81
N GLN A 54 -9.11 5.94 -22.75
CA GLN A 54 -8.76 4.53 -22.55
C GLN A 54 -9.25 3.99 -21.19
N LEU A 55 -9.13 4.78 -20.12
CA LEU A 55 -9.68 4.42 -18.81
C LEU A 55 -11.21 4.29 -18.84
N ARG A 56 -11.90 5.05 -19.70
CA ARG A 56 -13.34 4.90 -19.94
C ARG A 56 -13.67 3.64 -20.73
N ASP A 57 -12.90 3.36 -21.78
CA ASP A 57 -13.09 2.18 -22.63
C ASP A 57 -12.90 0.88 -21.83
N HIS A 58 -12.08 0.91 -20.77
CA HIS A 58 -11.89 -0.20 -19.83
C HIS A 58 -12.92 -0.26 -18.69
N ASP A 59 -13.98 0.56 -18.72
CA ASP A 59 -15.01 0.67 -17.67
C ASP A 59 -14.46 1.05 -16.28
N TRP A 60 -13.23 1.57 -16.21
CA TRP A 60 -12.64 2.07 -14.97
C TRP A 60 -13.19 3.46 -14.64
N LEU A 61 -13.29 4.35 -15.64
CA LEU A 61 -14.00 5.63 -15.56
C LEU A 61 -15.33 5.52 -16.30
N ARG A 62 -16.44 5.87 -15.65
CA ARG A 62 -17.81 5.61 -16.13
C ARG A 62 -18.48 6.82 -16.79
N GLY A 63 -17.71 7.83 -17.20
CA GLY A 63 -18.19 8.97 -17.98
C GLY A 63 -17.83 10.34 -17.41
N VAL A 64 -18.35 11.40 -18.04
CA VAL A 64 -17.97 12.80 -17.79
C VAL A 64 -18.30 13.29 -16.37
N ASP A 65 -19.36 12.75 -15.76
CA ASP A 65 -19.76 13.09 -14.38
C ASP A 65 -19.29 12.04 -13.37
N ASP A 66 -18.33 11.19 -13.74
CA ASP A 66 -17.79 10.20 -12.84
C ASP A 66 -16.96 10.87 -11.71
N PRO A 67 -17.35 10.72 -10.43
CA PRO A 67 -16.57 11.25 -9.32
C PRO A 67 -15.13 10.71 -9.29
N LEU A 68 -14.86 9.52 -9.81
CA LEU A 68 -13.50 8.98 -9.88
C LEU A 68 -12.65 9.74 -10.90
N GLU A 69 -13.23 10.19 -12.02
CA GLU A 69 -12.51 10.96 -13.04
C GLU A 69 -12.08 12.33 -12.49
N ALA A 70 -12.97 12.97 -11.72
CA ALA A 70 -12.64 14.21 -11.00
C ALA A 70 -11.46 13.99 -10.03
N LEU A 71 -11.50 12.92 -9.24
CA LEU A 71 -10.40 12.56 -8.32
C LEU A 71 -9.10 12.26 -9.07
N TYR A 72 -9.16 11.64 -10.25
CA TYR A 72 -7.96 11.40 -11.06
C TYR A 72 -7.32 12.71 -11.54
N SER A 73 -8.13 13.75 -11.74
CA SER A 73 -7.65 15.06 -12.15
C SER A 73 -7.05 15.88 -11.00
N THR A 74 -7.53 15.68 -9.76
CA THR A 74 -7.18 16.53 -8.61
C THR A 74 -6.34 15.85 -7.52
N ASN A 75 -6.45 14.53 -7.36
CA ASN A 75 -5.92 13.77 -6.23
C ASN A 75 -4.96 12.64 -6.65
N LEU A 76 -4.77 12.39 -7.95
CA LEU A 76 -3.84 11.39 -8.44
C LEU A 76 -2.39 11.82 -8.16
N PHE A 77 -1.59 10.87 -7.69
CA PHE A 77 -0.18 11.09 -7.37
C PHE A 77 0.68 9.93 -7.89
N TYR A 78 1.80 10.28 -8.51
CA TYR A 78 2.87 9.38 -8.88
C TYR A 78 4.20 10.14 -8.85
N SER A 79 5.27 9.41 -8.52
CA SER A 79 6.64 9.90 -8.56
C SER A 79 7.55 8.74 -8.99
N ASP A 80 8.54 9.03 -9.82
CA ASP A 80 9.63 8.12 -10.17
C ASP A 80 10.73 8.08 -9.07
N SER A 81 10.75 9.06 -8.19
CA SER A 81 11.65 9.14 -7.03
C SER A 81 11.04 8.49 -5.80
N VAL A 82 11.77 7.51 -5.24
CA VAL A 82 11.44 6.87 -3.95
C VAL A 82 11.37 7.90 -2.84
N ALA A 83 12.32 8.86 -2.79
CA ALA A 83 12.38 9.87 -1.73
C ALA A 83 11.14 10.78 -1.71
N GLU A 84 10.61 11.14 -2.87
CA GLU A 84 9.39 11.93 -2.96
C GLU A 84 8.15 11.12 -2.56
N PHE A 85 8.13 9.85 -2.95
CA PHE A 85 7.07 8.93 -2.54
C PHE A 85 7.03 8.76 -1.03
N GLU A 86 8.19 8.56 -0.39
CA GLU A 86 8.29 8.51 1.07
C GLU A 86 7.87 9.83 1.73
N ARG A 87 8.28 10.97 1.18
CA ARG A 87 7.88 12.30 1.68
C ARG A 87 6.36 12.46 1.64
N LYS A 88 5.71 12.02 0.57
CA LYS A 88 4.24 12.02 0.43
C LYS A 88 3.60 11.08 1.44
N LEU A 89 4.10 9.86 1.58
CA LEU A 89 3.55 8.86 2.51
C LEU A 89 3.67 9.28 3.97
N ARG A 90 4.79 9.89 4.39
CA ARG A 90 4.99 10.40 5.76
C ARG A 90 3.98 11.48 6.18
N GLN A 91 3.27 12.07 5.23
CA GLN A 91 2.17 13.03 5.49
C GLN A 91 0.82 12.34 5.67
N LYS A 92 0.75 11.01 5.55
CA LYS A 92 -0.47 10.22 5.64
C LYS A 92 -0.61 9.56 7.00
N GLN A 93 -1.87 9.44 7.42
CA GLN A 93 -2.24 8.76 8.66
C GLN A 93 -2.49 7.26 8.44
N LEU A 94 -2.77 6.86 7.19
CA LEU A 94 -3.08 5.50 6.80
C LEU A 94 -2.81 5.32 5.29
N VAL A 95 -2.33 4.14 4.92
CA VAL A 95 -2.27 3.68 3.52
C VAL A 95 -3.21 2.49 3.35
N LEU A 96 -4.04 2.55 2.32
CA LEU A 96 -4.86 1.42 1.89
C LEU A 96 -4.43 1.05 0.48
N GLY A 97 -4.24 -0.23 0.20
CA GLY A 97 -3.91 -0.59 -1.17
C GLY A 97 -3.86 -2.07 -1.49
N TYR A 98 -3.96 -2.32 -2.78
CA TYR A 98 -3.87 -3.64 -3.39
C TYR A 98 -2.42 -3.96 -3.79
N ARG A 99 -1.62 -2.93 -4.08
CA ARG A 99 -0.23 -3.09 -4.53
C ARG A 99 0.72 -3.28 -3.35
N LEU A 100 1.70 -4.16 -3.56
CA LEU A 100 2.72 -4.49 -2.57
C LEU A 100 3.56 -3.27 -2.16
N HIS A 101 4.15 -2.58 -3.14
CA HIS A 101 5.18 -1.58 -2.87
C HIS A 101 4.66 -0.32 -2.17
N GLY A 102 3.48 0.16 -2.53
CA GLY A 102 2.91 1.36 -1.91
C GLY A 102 2.65 1.18 -0.41
N ASN A 103 2.02 0.07 -0.03
CA ASN A 103 1.77 -0.26 1.37
C ASN A 103 3.07 -0.56 2.13
N LEU A 104 4.01 -1.30 1.53
CA LEU A 104 5.29 -1.63 2.16
C LEU A 104 6.10 -0.37 2.47
N LEU A 105 6.12 0.58 1.55
CA LEU A 105 6.79 1.86 1.77
C LEU A 105 6.08 2.67 2.87
N GLY A 106 4.76 2.55 3.00
CA GLY A 106 4.00 3.09 4.14
C GLY A 106 4.49 2.52 5.47
N LEU A 107 4.53 1.18 5.56
CA LEU A 107 5.01 0.46 6.76
C LEU A 107 6.46 0.84 7.11
N ALA A 108 7.35 0.90 6.12
CA ALA A 108 8.75 1.31 6.31
C ALA A 108 8.89 2.76 6.84
N ASN A 109 7.89 3.60 6.57
CA ASN A 109 7.81 4.98 7.02
C ASN A 109 6.99 5.17 8.30
N ARG A 110 6.68 4.09 9.03
CA ARG A 110 5.84 4.11 10.25
C ARG A 110 4.42 4.63 10.01
N VAL A 111 3.94 4.53 8.78
CA VAL A 111 2.54 4.82 8.44
C VAL A 111 1.77 3.50 8.52
N PRO A 112 0.70 3.42 9.30
CA PRO A 112 -0.19 2.26 9.31
C PRO A 112 -0.64 1.92 7.87
N SER A 113 -0.65 0.64 7.52
CA SER A 113 -1.09 0.18 6.19
C SER A 113 -2.06 -0.99 6.33
N VAL A 114 -3.11 -1.01 5.51
CA VAL A 114 -4.05 -2.13 5.39
C VAL A 114 -4.05 -2.63 3.94
N TYR A 115 -3.76 -3.92 3.77
CA TYR A 115 -3.75 -4.56 2.47
C TYR A 115 -5.12 -5.03 2.05
N PHE A 116 -5.47 -4.83 0.78
CA PHE A 116 -6.54 -5.61 0.16
C PHE A 116 -5.95 -6.85 -0.50
N THR A 117 -6.33 -8.03 -0.02
CA THR A 117 -5.84 -9.31 -0.53
C THR A 117 -6.81 -9.81 -1.61
N TYR A 118 -6.32 -9.83 -2.85
CA TYR A 118 -7.06 -10.28 -4.04
C TYR A 118 -6.36 -11.43 -4.79
N ASP A 119 -5.12 -11.76 -4.37
CA ASP A 119 -4.38 -12.91 -4.86
C ASP A 119 -3.67 -13.61 -3.69
N SER A 120 -3.26 -14.86 -3.92
CA SER A 120 -2.66 -15.69 -2.87
C SER A 120 -1.30 -15.18 -2.39
N ARG A 121 -0.52 -14.49 -3.24
CA ARG A 121 0.79 -13.96 -2.84
C ARG A 121 0.64 -12.80 -1.87
N THR A 122 -0.26 -11.87 -2.17
CA THR A 122 -0.53 -10.75 -1.27
C THR A 122 -1.13 -11.27 0.05
N ALA A 123 -1.99 -12.30 -0.01
CA ALA A 123 -2.53 -12.95 1.18
C ALA A 123 -1.44 -13.60 2.04
N GLU A 124 -0.60 -14.45 1.44
CA GLU A 124 0.51 -15.12 2.14
C GLU A 124 1.51 -14.13 2.73
N PHE A 125 1.83 -13.06 2.00
CA PHE A 125 2.71 -11.99 2.49
C PHE A 125 2.13 -11.27 3.70
N ALA A 126 0.85 -10.88 3.61
CA ALA A 126 0.15 -10.22 4.71
C ALA A 126 0.03 -11.14 5.93
N GLU A 127 -0.25 -12.43 5.73
CA GLU A 127 -0.33 -13.43 6.79
C GLU A 127 1.03 -13.65 7.47
N THR A 128 2.09 -13.85 6.69
CA THR A 128 3.45 -14.11 7.20
C THR A 128 3.92 -12.99 8.12
N LEU A 129 3.70 -11.74 7.72
CA LEU A 129 4.10 -10.56 8.49
C LEU A 129 3.00 -10.05 9.42
N GLN A 130 1.85 -10.72 9.52
CA GLN A 130 0.70 -10.29 10.30
C GLN A 130 0.28 -8.85 10.01
N ILE A 131 0.37 -8.44 8.73
CA ILE A 131 -0.07 -7.12 8.27
C ILE A 131 -1.60 -7.11 8.26
N PRO A 132 -2.25 -6.06 8.81
CA PRO A 132 -3.68 -5.89 8.69
C PRO A 132 -4.13 -5.97 7.24
N SER A 133 -5.11 -6.82 6.95
CA SER A 133 -5.59 -7.03 5.59
C SER A 133 -7.08 -7.32 5.51
N PHE A 134 -7.65 -7.08 4.35
CA PHE A 134 -9.03 -7.35 3.99
C PHE A 134 -9.08 -8.29 2.77
N ASP A 135 -9.69 -9.45 2.95
CA ASP A 135 -9.95 -10.37 1.85
C ASP A 135 -11.15 -9.92 1.02
N VAL A 136 -10.85 -9.51 -0.21
CA VAL A 136 -11.78 -9.02 -1.24
C VAL A 136 -12.86 -10.06 -1.57
N PHE A 137 -12.56 -11.35 -1.38
CA PHE A 137 -13.46 -12.46 -1.66
C PHE A 137 -14.14 -13.03 -0.41
N SER A 138 -13.95 -12.43 0.78
CA SER A 138 -14.53 -12.94 2.03
C SER A 138 -16.05 -12.83 2.12
N GLY A 139 -16.69 -12.13 1.18
CA GLY A 139 -18.13 -11.85 1.21
C GLY A 139 -18.56 -10.82 2.26
N ARG A 140 -17.62 -10.30 3.05
CA ARG A 140 -17.85 -9.21 4.00
C ARG A 140 -17.81 -7.86 3.29
N THR A 141 -18.49 -6.87 3.85
CA THR A 141 -18.33 -5.47 3.45
C THR A 141 -17.09 -4.89 4.12
N PHE A 142 -16.24 -4.19 3.36
CA PHE A 142 -15.12 -3.47 3.93
C PHE A 142 -15.63 -2.30 4.79
N ARG A 143 -15.10 -2.17 6.01
CA ARG A 143 -15.34 -1.04 6.91
C ARG A 143 -14.01 -0.58 7.44
N LEU A 144 -13.69 0.69 7.22
CA LEU A 144 -12.43 1.26 7.67
C LEU A 144 -12.31 1.21 9.21
N GLU A 145 -13.44 1.36 9.89
CA GLU A 145 -13.57 1.38 11.34
C GLU A 145 -13.12 0.09 12.01
N ASP A 146 -13.23 -1.04 11.30
CA ASP A 146 -12.75 -2.34 11.80
C ASP A 146 -11.22 -2.35 11.99
N TYR A 147 -10.51 -1.36 11.42
CA TYR A 147 -9.07 -1.18 11.51
C TYR A 147 -8.65 -0.05 12.47
N TRP A 148 -9.55 0.49 13.28
CA TRP A 148 -9.21 1.44 14.37
C TRP A 148 -8.65 0.77 15.62
N ASP A 149 -8.28 -0.50 15.54
CA ASP A 149 -7.64 -1.25 16.62
C ASP A 149 -6.11 -1.24 16.48
N GLN A 150 -5.44 -0.54 17.40
CA GLN A 150 -3.98 -0.50 17.50
C GLN A 150 -3.36 -1.90 17.61
N ALA A 151 -4.04 -2.85 18.25
CA ALA A 151 -3.53 -4.20 18.44
C ALA A 151 -3.31 -4.94 17.11
N LEU A 152 -4.03 -4.58 16.04
CA LEU A 152 -3.80 -5.12 14.69
C LEU A 152 -2.42 -4.74 14.17
N PHE A 153 -2.02 -3.48 14.32
CA PHE A 153 -0.72 -2.98 13.85
C PHE A 153 0.42 -3.44 14.76
N GLU A 154 0.16 -3.66 16.05
CA GLU A 154 1.16 -4.25 16.94
C GLU A 154 1.50 -5.70 16.60
N ARG A 155 0.55 -6.48 16.04
CA ARG A 155 0.84 -7.84 15.54
C ARG A 155 1.87 -7.79 14.43
N PHE A 156 1.70 -6.87 13.47
CA PHE A 156 2.69 -6.61 12.43
C PHE A 156 4.06 -6.25 13.03
N ASN A 157 4.12 -5.30 13.96
CA ASN A 157 5.39 -4.88 14.57
C ASN A 157 6.11 -6.08 15.21
N ARG A 158 5.40 -6.91 15.98
CA ARG A 158 5.98 -8.12 16.58
C ARG A 158 6.46 -9.13 15.53
N ALA A 159 5.63 -9.41 14.53
CA ALA A 159 5.95 -10.37 13.48
C ALA A 159 7.15 -9.91 12.62
N TYR A 160 7.26 -8.61 12.33
CA TYR A 160 8.38 -8.03 11.60
C TYR A 160 9.70 -8.28 12.35
N TYR A 161 9.76 -7.93 13.64
CA TYR A 161 10.98 -8.12 14.44
C TYR A 161 11.35 -9.61 14.60
N GLN A 162 10.36 -10.48 14.78
CA GLN A 162 10.58 -11.92 14.83
C GLN A 162 11.14 -12.45 13.50
N THR A 163 10.53 -12.07 12.37
CA THR A 163 10.94 -12.51 11.03
C THR A 163 12.31 -11.97 10.67
N TYR A 164 12.60 -10.70 10.98
CA TYR A 164 13.91 -10.09 10.78
C TYR A 164 14.99 -10.85 11.55
N ARG A 165 14.75 -11.13 12.84
CA ARG A 165 15.68 -11.90 13.66
C ARG A 165 15.88 -13.32 13.12
N ALA A 166 14.80 -14.01 12.75
CA ALA A 166 14.87 -15.36 12.20
C ALA A 166 15.68 -15.41 10.91
N MET A 167 15.46 -14.46 9.99
CA MET A 167 16.23 -14.34 8.75
C MET A 167 17.71 -14.07 9.03
N ARG A 168 18.03 -13.16 9.97
CA ARG A 168 19.43 -12.90 10.37
C ARG A 168 20.10 -14.18 10.85
N LEU A 169 19.49 -14.87 11.82
CA LEU A 169 20.04 -16.10 12.39
C LEU A 169 20.22 -17.19 11.34
N PHE A 170 19.25 -17.35 10.44
CA PHE A 170 19.36 -18.29 9.33
C PHE A 170 20.58 -17.98 8.44
N LEU A 171 20.81 -16.71 8.11
CA LEU A 171 21.97 -16.32 7.29
C LEU A 171 23.29 -16.54 8.04
N ASP A 172 23.35 -16.20 9.34
CA ASP A 172 24.51 -16.46 10.21
C ASP A 172 24.84 -17.96 10.28
N GLU A 173 23.84 -18.80 10.56
CA GLU A 173 23.99 -20.27 10.67
C GLU A 173 24.47 -20.92 9.37
N ASN A 174 24.15 -20.31 8.24
CA ASN A 174 24.56 -20.78 6.92
C ASN A 174 25.81 -20.07 6.37
N GLY A 175 26.45 -19.20 7.17
CA GLY A 175 27.66 -18.48 6.78
C GLY A 175 27.46 -17.52 5.60
N VAL A 176 26.24 -17.02 5.39
CA VAL A 176 25.91 -16.10 4.30
C VAL A 176 26.19 -14.66 4.73
N PRO A 177 27.12 -13.92 4.09
CA PRO A 177 27.41 -12.54 4.46
C PRO A 177 26.18 -11.63 4.30
N HIS A 178 25.88 -10.82 5.31
CA HIS A 178 24.73 -9.91 5.28
C HIS A 178 24.98 -8.59 6.03
N LYS A 179 24.09 -7.62 5.79
CA LYS A 179 24.11 -6.30 6.45
C LYS A 179 23.08 -6.15 7.58
N MET A 180 22.37 -7.23 7.92
CA MET A 180 21.37 -7.21 8.99
C MET A 180 22.04 -6.94 10.35
N GLN A 181 21.45 -6.05 11.13
CA GLN A 181 21.98 -5.61 12.42
C GLN A 181 21.36 -6.43 13.56
N ASP A 182 22.08 -6.57 14.67
CA ASP A 182 21.47 -7.13 15.88
C ASP A 182 20.74 -6.03 16.66
N GLU A 183 19.41 -5.99 16.49
CA GLU A 183 18.55 -4.99 17.14
C GLU A 183 18.46 -5.17 18.67
N THR A 184 18.86 -6.33 19.22
CA THR A 184 18.95 -6.54 20.67
C THR A 184 20.19 -5.86 21.29
N VAL A 185 21.21 -5.58 20.48
CA VAL A 185 22.44 -4.88 20.89
C VAL A 185 22.30 -3.37 20.72
N ALA A 186 21.53 -2.92 19.72
CA ALA A 186 21.34 -1.51 19.39
C ALA A 186 20.55 -0.68 20.43
N THR A 187 19.88 -1.32 21.40
CA THR A 187 19.02 -0.67 22.41
C THR A 187 19.67 -0.44 23.78
N ARG A 188 20.96 -0.74 23.99
CA ARG A 188 21.66 -0.29 25.22
C ARG A 188 22.13 1.15 25.04
N PRO A 189 21.61 2.14 25.80
CA PRO A 189 22.29 3.42 25.93
C PRO A 189 23.66 3.12 26.54
N ALA A 190 24.72 3.70 25.98
CA ALA A 190 26.02 3.69 26.63
C ALA A 190 25.86 4.29 28.03
N ALA A 191 26.07 3.49 29.07
CA ALA A 191 26.11 3.99 30.43
C ALA A 191 27.20 5.05 30.49
N SER A 192 26.83 6.31 30.76
CA SER A 192 27.80 7.38 30.98
C SER A 192 28.58 7.05 32.23
N VAL A 193 29.84 6.65 32.06
CA VAL A 193 30.81 6.61 33.15
C VAL A 193 31.21 8.07 33.39
N ALA A 194 30.57 8.72 34.36
CA ALA A 194 31.04 9.99 34.89
C ALA A 194 32.21 9.70 35.85
N ALA A 195 33.36 10.29 35.56
CA ALA A 195 34.48 10.45 36.48
C ALA A 195 34.47 11.89 37.01
#